data_AF-A0A1B9Y3M9-F1
#
_entry.id   AF-A0A1B9Y3M9-F1
#
_cell.length_a   1.000
_cell.length_b   1.000
_cell.length_c   1.000
_cell.angle_alpha   90.00
_cell.angle_beta   90.00
_cell.angle_gamma   90.00
#
_symmetry.space_group_name_H-M   'P 1'
#
loop_
_entity.id
_entity.type
_entity.pdbx_description
1 polymer ?
#
loop_
_entity_poly.entity_id
_entity_poly.type
_entity_poly.pdbx_seq_one_letter_code
_entity_poly.pdbx_strand_id
1 'polypeptide(L)'
;MKTMKQFIKLITLAILVSLQSCDKQEVEKDLSLNAIAPESGILPSELGSHNTTHNCATVSQFGPNSYWSNTLVNASETNFLKQQNNKASNLFGIANVPLYFAAGSGTFNALSYGPPNNYIIWGEEMLSGALNYGRSAVAYIVAHEVAHQIQFRQGYPSVTGASNTELEADGFAGYFLRRSYTTNWSDVIPAYNFAQSIAGANGSSHGTAAQRRSSVRLGWLLANNGALSNANLDYNFFYYYNSYILPGKLRPSGEQKPKKIDEKLHEFMLTKIEELNDIYTGKISEEEYAKLGNN
;
A
#
# COMPACT_ATOMS: atom_id res chain seq x y z
N MET A 1 -57.29 63.70 15.59
CA MET A 1 -57.36 63.14 14.22
C MET A 1 -56.21 62.15 14.03
N LYS A 2 -56.56 60.88 13.80
CA LYS A 2 -55.85 59.76 13.13
C LYS A 2 -54.30 59.70 13.04
N THR A 3 -53.76 58.61 13.62
CA THR A 3 -52.72 57.65 13.12
C THR A 3 -51.31 58.19 12.75
N MET A 4 -50.17 57.52 12.99
CA MET A 4 -49.89 56.07 12.92
C MET A 4 -48.53 55.72 13.59
N LYS A 5 -48.43 54.46 14.02
CA LYS A 5 -47.30 53.63 14.51
C LYS A 5 -45.94 53.90 13.80
N GLN A 6 -44.75 53.64 14.35
CA GLN A 6 -44.23 52.31 14.77
C GLN A 6 -42.82 52.41 15.41
N PHE A 7 -42.42 51.31 16.06
CA PHE A 7 -41.34 51.13 17.06
C PHE A 7 -39.96 50.71 16.47
N ILE A 8 -38.89 51.19 17.14
CA ILE A 8 -37.65 50.53 17.66
C ILE A 8 -36.88 49.53 16.75
N LYS A 9 -35.54 49.69 16.63
CA LYS A 9 -34.51 48.77 17.20
C LYS A 9 -33.05 49.16 16.90
N LEU A 10 -32.26 49.25 17.97
CA LEU A 10 -30.80 49.22 18.01
C LEU A 10 -30.28 47.86 17.51
N ILE A 11 -29.16 47.92 16.78
CA ILE A 11 -28.41 46.78 16.27
C ILE A 11 -27.39 46.37 17.33
N THR A 12 -27.54 45.14 17.83
CA THR A 12 -26.55 44.45 18.65
C THR A 12 -25.61 43.66 17.74
N LEU A 13 -24.30 43.89 17.90
CA LEU A 13 -23.22 43.15 17.26
C LEU A 13 -23.20 41.71 17.81
N ALA A 14 -23.42 40.72 16.94
CA ALA A 14 -23.28 39.30 17.26
C ALA A 14 -22.16 38.69 16.41
N ILE A 15 -21.25 38.01 17.11
CA ILE A 15 -20.12 37.26 16.61
C ILE A 15 -20.63 36.11 15.73
N LEU A 16 -20.21 36.08 14.47
CA LEU A 16 -20.46 34.98 13.54
C LEU A 16 -19.53 33.80 13.87
N VAL A 17 -20.07 32.79 14.56
CA VAL A 17 -19.60 31.40 14.45
C VAL A 17 -20.54 30.75 13.42
N SER A 18 -20.06 30.58 12.19
CA SER A 18 -20.81 29.84 11.16
C SER A 18 -20.44 28.36 11.21
N LEU A 19 -21.23 27.58 11.94
CA LEU A 19 -21.52 26.20 11.57
C LEU A 19 -22.50 26.27 10.39
N GLN A 20 -22.10 25.85 9.19
CA GLN A 20 -23.04 25.68 8.07
C GLN A 20 -23.26 24.20 7.79
N SER A 21 -24.50 23.79 8.09
CA SER A 21 -25.18 22.60 7.62
C SER A 21 -25.34 22.67 6.10
N CYS A 22 -25.02 21.59 5.39
CA CYS A 22 -25.30 21.45 3.96
C CYS A 22 -26.80 21.57 3.71
N ASP A 23 -27.19 22.56 2.91
CA ASP A 23 -28.55 22.70 2.43
C ASP A 23 -28.78 21.75 1.23
N LYS A 24 -29.91 21.06 1.27
CA LYS A 24 -30.33 20.10 0.24
C LYS A 24 -31.07 20.88 -0.85
N GLN A 25 -30.40 21.24 -1.95
CA GLN A 25 -31.10 21.47 -3.23
C GLN A 25 -30.10 21.56 -4.39
N GLU A 26 -29.91 20.42 -5.04
CA GLU A 26 -29.81 20.20 -6.50
C GLU A 26 -29.34 18.75 -6.73
N VAL A 27 -30.17 17.80 -6.32
CA VAL A 27 -29.98 16.37 -6.59
C VAL A 27 -31.11 15.95 -7.51
N GLU A 28 -31.01 16.29 -8.79
CA GLU A 28 -31.94 15.74 -9.79
C GLU A 28 -31.42 15.86 -11.23
N LYS A 29 -30.18 15.41 -11.50
CA LYS A 29 -29.82 14.90 -12.84
C LYS A 29 -28.52 14.09 -12.99
N ASP A 30 -28.06 13.39 -11.96
CA ASP A 30 -26.95 12.44 -12.14
C ASP A 30 -27.10 11.19 -11.26
N LEU A 31 -28.18 10.44 -11.50
CA LEU A 31 -28.40 9.12 -10.92
C LEU A 31 -27.52 8.08 -11.63
N SER A 32 -26.20 8.18 -11.45
CA SER A 32 -25.26 7.04 -11.53
C SER A 32 -23.87 7.32 -10.93
N LEU A 33 -23.61 8.51 -10.37
CA LEU A 33 -22.34 8.80 -9.71
C LEU A 33 -22.33 8.16 -8.32
N ASN A 34 -21.46 7.15 -8.17
CA ASN A 34 -21.09 6.61 -6.88
C ASN A 34 -20.52 7.79 -6.06
N ALA A 35 -21.15 8.19 -4.96
CA ALA A 35 -20.82 9.41 -4.19
C ALA A 35 -19.42 9.43 -3.55
N ILE A 36 -18.58 8.44 -3.88
CA ILE A 36 -17.22 8.22 -3.39
C ILE A 36 -16.24 8.09 -4.58
N ALA A 37 -16.70 8.22 -5.83
CA ALA A 37 -15.84 8.15 -7.01
C ALA A 37 -15.39 9.56 -7.43
N PRO A 38 -14.08 9.79 -7.64
CA PRO A 38 -13.59 11.09 -8.07
C PRO A 38 -14.04 11.47 -9.48
N GLU A 39 -14.24 12.77 -9.71
CA GLU A 39 -14.52 13.34 -11.04
C GLU A 39 -13.29 13.25 -11.93
N SER A 40 -13.41 12.60 -13.10
CA SER A 40 -12.27 12.33 -14.00
C SER A 40 -11.87 13.54 -14.86
N GLY A 41 -10.58 13.69 -15.14
CA GLY A 41 -10.06 14.56 -16.20
C GLY A 41 -9.90 16.04 -15.84
N ILE A 42 -9.96 16.41 -14.56
CA ILE A 42 -9.77 17.80 -14.10
C ILE A 42 -8.43 17.92 -13.39
N LEU A 43 -7.57 18.85 -13.84
CA LEU A 43 -6.30 19.13 -13.19
C LEU A 43 -6.45 20.12 -12.01
N PRO A 44 -5.66 19.98 -10.92
CA PRO A 44 -5.57 20.96 -9.84
C PRO A 44 -5.18 22.36 -10.34
N SER A 45 -4.32 22.44 -11.37
CA SER A 45 -3.91 23.71 -12.00
C SER A 45 -5.03 24.40 -12.79
N GLU A 46 -6.10 23.68 -13.15
CA GLU A 46 -7.24 24.18 -13.91
C GLU A 46 -8.41 24.62 -13.02
N LEU A 47 -8.27 24.50 -11.70
CA LEU A 47 -9.30 24.89 -10.73
C LEU A 47 -9.56 26.41 -10.66
N GLY A 48 -8.59 27.23 -11.08
CA GLY A 48 -8.71 28.69 -11.04
C GLY A 48 -9.63 29.28 -12.13
N SER A 49 -10.05 28.49 -13.13
CA SER A 49 -10.85 28.97 -14.27
C SER A 49 -12.33 28.62 -14.20
N HIS A 50 -12.76 27.84 -13.20
CA HIS A 50 -14.15 27.39 -13.07
C HIS A 50 -14.71 27.75 -11.69
N ASN A 51 -15.74 28.60 -11.65
CA ASN A 51 -16.42 29.10 -10.44
C ASN A 51 -17.33 28.03 -9.78
N THR A 52 -17.00 26.75 -9.97
CA THR A 52 -17.74 25.60 -9.47
C THR A 52 -16.86 24.84 -8.48
N THR A 53 -17.42 24.50 -7.32
CA THR A 53 -16.77 23.81 -6.21
C THR A 53 -16.29 22.41 -6.60
N HIS A 54 -15.11 22.33 -7.22
CA HIS A 54 -14.43 21.09 -7.60
C HIS A 54 -13.64 20.49 -6.43
N ASN A 55 -14.24 20.45 -5.23
CA ASN A 55 -13.58 19.99 -3.99
C ASN A 55 -13.12 18.51 -4.04
N CYS A 56 -13.49 17.77 -5.10
CA CYS A 56 -13.13 16.36 -5.32
C CYS A 56 -12.19 16.13 -6.53
N ALA A 57 -11.80 17.17 -7.28
CA ALA A 57 -11.05 17.04 -8.52
C ALA A 57 -9.54 16.87 -8.34
N THR A 58 -9.00 17.13 -7.13
CA THR A 58 -7.55 17.04 -6.89
C THR A 58 -7.18 15.79 -6.12
N VAL A 59 -6.05 15.20 -6.48
CA VAL A 59 -5.46 14.10 -5.72
C VAL A 59 -4.47 14.70 -4.72
N SER A 60 -4.96 15.11 -3.55
CA SER A 60 -4.28 16.00 -2.58
C SER A 60 -2.98 15.47 -1.94
N GLN A 61 -2.36 14.44 -2.49
CA GLN A 61 -1.07 13.87 -2.07
C GLN A 61 -0.15 13.55 -3.27
N PHE A 62 -0.55 13.95 -4.48
CA PHE A 62 0.23 13.84 -5.70
C PHE A 62 0.58 15.22 -6.25
N GLY A 63 1.42 15.25 -7.28
CA GLY A 63 1.91 16.48 -7.89
C GLY A 63 0.79 17.41 -8.41
N PRO A 64 1.10 18.70 -8.61
CA PRO A 64 0.12 19.72 -8.99
C PRO A 64 -0.53 19.51 -10.37
N ASN A 65 0.03 18.63 -11.21
CA ASN A 65 -0.52 18.28 -12.52
C ASN A 65 -1.12 16.86 -12.55
N SER A 66 -1.39 16.28 -11.37
CA SER A 66 -2.09 14.99 -11.28
C SER A 66 -3.60 15.19 -11.43
N TYR A 67 -4.30 14.26 -12.07
CA TYR A 67 -5.76 14.29 -12.22
C TYR A 67 -6.35 12.91 -12.08
N TRP A 68 -7.64 12.83 -11.72
CA TRP A 68 -8.33 11.54 -11.64
C TRP A 68 -8.56 10.92 -13.02
N SER A 69 -8.34 9.62 -13.13
CA SER A 69 -8.52 8.85 -14.36
C SER A 69 -9.26 7.53 -14.09
N ASN A 70 -9.80 6.93 -15.15
CA ASN A 70 -10.33 5.57 -15.13
C ASN A 70 -9.33 4.53 -15.68
N THR A 71 -8.25 5.02 -16.30
CA THR A 71 -7.20 4.23 -16.96
C THR A 71 -5.83 4.82 -16.64
N LEU A 72 -4.89 3.99 -16.23
CA LEU A 72 -3.47 4.31 -16.11
C LEU A 72 -2.70 3.62 -17.24
N VAL A 73 -1.82 4.34 -17.93
CA VAL A 73 -0.99 3.84 -19.05
C VAL A 73 -1.83 3.39 -20.26
N ASN A 74 -2.58 2.30 -20.11
CA ASN A 74 -3.58 1.80 -21.06
C ASN A 74 -4.54 0.81 -20.36
N ALA A 75 -5.59 0.40 -21.06
CA ALA A 75 -6.60 -0.51 -20.52
C ALA A 75 -6.05 -1.90 -20.12
N SER A 76 -5.05 -2.43 -20.83
CA SER A 76 -4.43 -3.71 -20.52
C SER A 76 -3.74 -3.66 -19.16
N GLU A 77 -2.88 -2.67 -18.94
CA GLU A 77 -2.10 -2.59 -17.69
C GLU A 77 -2.97 -2.16 -16.51
N THR A 78 -3.97 -1.30 -16.73
CA THR A 78 -4.98 -0.99 -15.71
C THR A 78 -5.74 -2.25 -15.28
N ASN A 79 -6.16 -3.08 -16.23
CA ASN A 79 -6.87 -4.32 -15.93
C ASN A 79 -5.96 -5.35 -15.25
N PHE A 80 -4.69 -5.41 -15.63
CA PHE A 80 -3.71 -6.25 -14.95
C PHE A 80 -3.53 -5.85 -13.48
N LEU A 81 -3.37 -4.55 -13.20
CA LEU A 81 -3.31 -4.00 -11.83
C LEU A 81 -4.56 -4.39 -11.02
N LYS A 82 -5.77 -4.15 -11.57
CA LYS A 82 -7.04 -4.54 -10.94
C LYS A 82 -7.11 -6.04 -10.65
N GLN A 83 -6.65 -6.88 -11.57
CA GLN A 83 -6.61 -8.33 -11.39
C GLN A 83 -5.69 -8.74 -10.24
N GLN A 84 -4.49 -8.14 -10.13
CA GLN A 84 -3.59 -8.43 -9.01
C GLN A 84 -4.18 -7.96 -7.68
N ASN A 85 -4.87 -6.82 -7.64
CA ASN A 85 -5.53 -6.30 -6.43
C ASN A 85 -6.61 -7.27 -5.94
N ASN A 86 -7.44 -7.76 -6.87
CA ASN A 86 -8.47 -8.75 -6.56
C ASN A 86 -7.85 -10.07 -6.07
N LYS A 87 -6.78 -10.55 -6.72
CA LYS A 87 -6.08 -11.77 -6.30
C LYS A 87 -5.47 -11.63 -4.91
N ALA A 88 -4.81 -10.50 -4.62
CA ALA A 88 -4.23 -10.24 -3.32
C ALA A 88 -5.31 -10.15 -2.23
N SER A 89 -6.37 -9.37 -2.47
CA SER A 89 -7.51 -9.27 -1.55
C SER A 89 -8.12 -10.65 -1.24
N ASN A 90 -8.30 -11.48 -2.28
CA ASN A 90 -8.82 -12.84 -2.14
C ASN A 90 -7.87 -13.75 -1.35
N LEU A 91 -6.57 -13.74 -1.66
CA LEU A 91 -5.57 -14.55 -0.95
C LEU A 91 -5.58 -14.25 0.54
N PHE A 92 -5.65 -12.96 0.90
CA PHE A 92 -5.59 -12.50 2.28
C PHE A 92 -6.96 -12.43 2.97
N GLY A 93 -8.02 -12.89 2.30
CA GLY A 93 -9.36 -13.01 2.88
C GLY A 93 -9.97 -11.67 3.31
N ILE A 94 -9.65 -10.57 2.62
CA ILE A 94 -10.26 -9.27 2.86
C ILE A 94 -11.24 -8.91 1.75
N ALA A 95 -12.27 -8.12 2.07
CA ALA A 95 -13.16 -7.56 1.06
C ALA A 95 -12.36 -6.74 0.03
N ASN A 96 -12.72 -6.89 -1.25
CA ASN A 96 -12.03 -6.25 -2.37
C ASN A 96 -11.79 -4.76 -2.08
N VAL A 97 -10.54 -4.33 -2.20
CA VAL A 97 -10.13 -2.97 -1.95
C VAL A 97 -10.46 -2.12 -3.19
N PRO A 98 -11.31 -1.09 -3.09
CA PRO A 98 -11.56 -0.17 -4.18
C PRO A 98 -10.27 0.53 -4.63
N LEU A 99 -10.16 0.71 -5.95
CA LEU A 99 -9.02 1.38 -6.58
C LEU A 99 -9.47 2.66 -7.26
N TYR A 100 -8.70 3.73 -7.04
CA TYR A 100 -8.80 5.00 -7.74
C TYR A 100 -7.48 5.33 -8.41
N PHE A 101 -7.52 6.13 -9.48
CA PHE A 101 -6.35 6.35 -10.32
C PHE A 101 -6.04 7.83 -10.51
N ALA A 102 -4.78 8.20 -10.27
CA ALA A 102 -4.23 9.51 -10.49
C ALA A 102 -3.27 9.44 -11.71
N ALA A 103 -3.60 10.15 -12.78
CA ALA A 103 -2.77 10.26 -13.98
C ALA A 103 -2.05 11.61 -14.06
N GLY A 104 -1.09 11.73 -14.97
CA GLY A 104 -0.30 12.96 -15.14
C GLY A 104 0.96 13.02 -14.27
N SER A 105 1.70 14.13 -14.38
CA SER A 105 3.04 14.24 -13.80
C SER A 105 3.02 14.41 -12.27
N GLY A 106 3.98 13.81 -11.58
CA GLY A 106 4.04 13.80 -10.11
C GLY A 106 3.12 12.75 -9.49
N THR A 107 2.86 11.68 -10.23
CA THR A 107 2.06 10.53 -9.80
C THR A 107 2.92 9.30 -9.46
N PHE A 108 4.20 9.49 -9.13
CA PHE A 108 5.08 8.39 -8.68
C PHE A 108 4.79 8.02 -7.23
N ASN A 109 3.57 7.57 -6.94
CA ASN A 109 3.19 7.01 -5.65
C ASN A 109 2.01 6.03 -5.77
N ALA A 110 1.84 5.18 -4.76
CA ALA A 110 0.61 4.45 -4.49
C ALA A 110 0.28 4.65 -3.00
N LEU A 111 -1.00 4.86 -2.69
CA LEU A 111 -1.41 5.31 -1.36
C LEU A 111 -2.61 4.51 -0.87
N SER A 112 -2.39 3.74 0.19
CA SER A 112 -3.41 2.96 0.87
C SER A 112 -4.06 3.78 2.00
N TYR A 113 -5.39 3.90 1.97
CA TYR A 113 -6.19 4.62 2.96
C TYR A 113 -6.99 3.64 3.80
N GLY A 114 -6.74 3.63 5.11
CA GLY A 114 -7.40 2.74 6.06
C GLY A 114 -8.85 3.13 6.39
N PRO A 115 -9.44 2.51 7.42
CA PRO A 115 -10.79 2.83 7.90
C PRO A 115 -10.98 4.32 8.21
N PRO A 116 -12.18 4.87 7.96
CA PRO A 116 -13.36 4.17 7.46
C PRO A 116 -13.37 3.94 5.93
N ASN A 117 -12.46 4.56 5.19
CA ASN A 117 -12.59 4.70 3.74
C ASN A 117 -12.07 3.49 2.93
N ASN A 118 -11.02 2.82 3.40
CA ASN A 118 -10.63 1.47 2.94
C ASN A 118 -10.34 1.34 1.42
N TYR A 119 -9.60 2.25 0.81
CA TYR A 119 -9.29 2.25 -0.64
C TYR A 119 -7.79 2.46 -0.93
N ILE A 120 -7.37 2.24 -2.17
CA ILE A 120 -6.02 2.57 -2.65
C ILE A 120 -6.10 3.54 -3.83
N ILE A 121 -5.27 4.58 -3.83
CA ILE A 121 -5.04 5.45 -4.99
C ILE A 121 -3.73 5.05 -5.67
N TRP A 122 -3.78 4.76 -6.97
CA TRP A 122 -2.61 4.47 -7.79
C TRP A 122 -2.25 5.63 -8.69
N GLY A 123 -0.97 5.97 -8.72
CA GLY A 123 -0.45 6.92 -9.68
C GLY A 123 0.05 6.29 -10.99
N GLU A 124 -0.09 7.01 -12.10
CA GLU A 124 0.34 6.57 -13.43
C GLU A 124 1.85 6.39 -13.54
N GLU A 125 2.63 7.33 -13.01
CA GLU A 125 4.09 7.23 -13.02
C GLU A 125 4.58 6.08 -12.15
N MET A 126 3.88 5.75 -11.05
CA MET A 126 4.17 4.57 -10.23
C MET A 126 3.93 3.26 -11.01
N LEU A 127 2.77 3.13 -11.67
CA LEU A 127 2.49 1.97 -12.52
C LEU A 127 3.51 1.86 -13.66
N SER A 128 3.79 2.96 -14.34
CA SER A 128 4.79 3.01 -15.43
C SER A 128 6.18 2.64 -14.94
N GLY A 129 6.57 3.15 -13.76
CA GLY A 129 7.82 2.83 -13.10
C GLY A 129 7.97 1.34 -12.79
N ALA A 130 6.93 0.72 -12.22
CA ALA A 130 6.92 -0.72 -11.98
C ALA A 130 6.97 -1.54 -13.28
N LEU A 131 6.23 -1.12 -14.32
CA LEU A 131 6.23 -1.79 -15.63
C LEU A 131 7.60 -1.79 -16.30
N ASN A 132 8.44 -0.78 -16.06
CA ASN A 132 9.83 -0.74 -16.57
C ASN A 132 10.71 -1.87 -16.00
N TYR A 133 10.36 -2.43 -14.84
CA TYR A 133 10.99 -3.63 -14.30
C TYR A 133 10.29 -4.89 -14.82
N GLY A 134 8.96 -4.87 -14.87
CA GLY A 134 8.14 -5.93 -15.44
C GLY A 134 6.85 -6.19 -14.66
N ARG A 135 5.98 -7.05 -15.17
CA ARG A 135 4.66 -7.31 -14.56
C ARG A 135 4.72 -7.93 -13.15
N SER A 136 5.81 -8.61 -12.79
CA SER A 136 5.99 -9.08 -11.40
C SER A 136 6.22 -7.92 -10.42
N ALA A 137 6.86 -6.82 -10.84
CA ALA A 137 6.98 -5.62 -10.03
C ALA A 137 5.62 -4.96 -9.77
N VAL A 138 4.75 -4.91 -10.78
CA VAL A 138 3.37 -4.45 -10.60
C VAL A 138 2.61 -5.35 -9.62
N ALA A 139 2.73 -6.67 -9.75
CA ALA A 139 2.08 -7.62 -8.84
C ALA A 139 2.57 -7.47 -7.39
N TYR A 140 3.87 -7.20 -7.22
CA TYR A 140 4.49 -6.92 -5.92
C TYR A 140 3.91 -5.66 -5.28
N ILE A 141 3.98 -4.51 -5.96
CA ILE A 141 3.56 -3.25 -5.34
C ILE A 141 2.05 -3.27 -5.07
N VAL A 142 1.26 -3.95 -5.90
CA VAL A 142 -0.17 -4.14 -5.63
C VAL A 142 -0.41 -4.94 -4.35
N ALA A 143 0.32 -6.03 -4.14
CA ALA A 143 0.20 -6.81 -2.93
C ALA A 143 0.71 -6.08 -1.69
N HIS A 144 1.72 -5.22 -1.84
CA HIS A 144 2.22 -4.32 -0.79
C HIS A 144 1.12 -3.34 -0.34
N GLU A 145 0.44 -2.66 -1.26
CA GLU A 145 -0.65 -1.74 -0.90
C GLU A 145 -1.86 -2.44 -0.27
N VAL A 146 -2.15 -3.68 -0.72
CA VAL A 146 -3.16 -4.54 -0.10
C VAL A 146 -2.73 -4.99 1.30
N ALA A 147 -1.44 -5.21 1.54
CA ALA A 147 -0.93 -5.52 2.87
C ALA A 147 -1.16 -4.37 3.85
N HIS A 148 -1.02 -3.12 3.42
CA HIS A 148 -1.43 -1.98 4.24
C HIS A 148 -2.92 -2.01 4.59
N GLN A 149 -3.81 -2.44 3.68
CA GLN A 149 -5.23 -2.61 4.01
C GLN A 149 -5.45 -3.69 5.08
N ILE A 150 -4.64 -4.76 5.06
CA ILE A 150 -4.68 -5.79 6.13
C ILE A 150 -4.24 -5.17 7.45
N GLN A 151 -3.13 -4.45 7.45
CA GLN A 151 -2.60 -3.74 8.61
C GLN A 151 -3.63 -2.79 9.22
N PHE A 152 -4.24 -1.91 8.42
CA PHE A 152 -5.24 -0.95 8.89
C PHE A 152 -6.52 -1.62 9.41
N ARG A 153 -7.00 -2.68 8.76
CA ARG A 153 -8.29 -3.32 9.09
C ARG A 153 -8.18 -4.33 10.22
N GLN A 154 -7.01 -4.93 10.43
CA GLN A 154 -6.81 -6.03 11.36
C GLN A 154 -5.85 -5.69 12.52
N GLY A 155 -5.28 -4.48 12.53
CA GLY A 155 -4.43 -4.00 13.63
C GLY A 155 -2.99 -4.54 13.57
N TYR A 156 -2.43 -4.72 12.38
CA TYR A 156 -1.02 -5.06 12.16
C TYR A 156 -0.23 -3.81 11.70
N PRO A 157 1.11 -3.82 11.73
CA PRO A 157 2.00 -4.83 12.31
C PRO A 157 1.81 -4.99 13.82
N SER A 158 1.99 -6.21 14.33
CA SER A 158 2.03 -6.46 15.78
C SER A 158 3.27 -5.87 16.46
N VAL A 159 4.32 -5.57 15.68
CA VAL A 159 5.54 -4.90 16.14
C VAL A 159 5.61 -3.48 15.61
N THR A 160 5.44 -2.50 16.48
CA THR A 160 5.45 -1.08 16.14
C THR A 160 6.85 -0.59 15.72
N GLY A 161 6.90 0.23 14.67
CA GLY A 161 8.11 0.92 14.23
C GLY A 161 7.87 1.54 12.86
N ALA A 162 8.45 2.72 12.59
CA ALA A 162 8.18 3.45 11.35
C ALA A 162 8.48 2.62 10.09
N SER A 163 9.54 1.79 10.13
CA SER A 163 9.89 0.88 9.03
C SER A 163 9.19 -0.47 9.06
N ASN A 164 8.68 -0.90 10.22
CA ASN A 164 8.11 -2.24 10.35
C ASN A 164 6.83 -2.40 9.52
N THR A 165 6.04 -1.33 9.39
CA THR A 165 4.83 -1.33 8.56
C THR A 165 5.16 -1.61 7.09
N GLU A 166 6.15 -0.91 6.53
CA GLU A 166 6.57 -1.07 5.13
C GLU A 166 7.27 -2.42 4.90
N LEU A 167 8.15 -2.82 5.81
CA LEU A 167 8.89 -4.08 5.70
C LEU A 167 7.98 -5.30 5.86
N GLU A 168 6.99 -5.24 6.74
CA GLU A 168 5.98 -6.30 6.78
C GLU A 168 5.16 -6.32 5.48
N ALA A 169 4.76 -5.16 4.95
CA ALA A 169 4.04 -5.10 3.68
C ALA A 169 4.85 -5.71 2.52
N ASP A 170 6.18 -5.52 2.52
CA ASP A 170 7.11 -6.23 1.62
C ASP A 170 7.07 -7.75 1.82
N GLY A 171 7.03 -8.22 3.07
CA GLY A 171 6.87 -9.63 3.41
C GLY A 171 5.53 -10.22 2.93
N PHE A 172 4.42 -9.50 3.11
CA PHE A 172 3.13 -9.90 2.56
C PHE A 172 3.16 -9.96 1.04
N ALA A 173 3.81 -9.00 0.37
CA ALA A 173 3.96 -9.00 -1.07
C ALA A 173 4.77 -10.21 -1.56
N GLY A 174 5.90 -10.53 -0.91
CA GLY A 174 6.69 -11.74 -1.20
C GLY A 174 5.89 -13.02 -1.04
N TYR A 175 5.09 -13.12 0.03
CA TYR A 175 4.18 -14.23 0.28
C TYR A 175 3.13 -14.36 -0.84
N PHE A 176 2.51 -13.23 -1.24
CA PHE A 176 1.56 -13.19 -2.35
C PHE A 176 2.16 -13.66 -3.67
N LEU A 177 3.35 -13.15 -4.02
CA LEU A 177 4.02 -13.50 -5.26
C LEU A 177 4.18 -15.02 -5.38
N ARG A 178 4.65 -15.68 -4.31
CA ARG A 178 4.82 -17.14 -4.28
C ARG A 178 3.50 -17.91 -4.40
N ARG A 179 2.45 -17.42 -3.75
CA ARG A 179 1.17 -18.15 -3.62
C ARG A 179 0.24 -17.96 -4.80
N SER A 180 0.28 -16.79 -5.46
CA SER A 180 -0.75 -16.36 -6.42
C SER A 180 -0.19 -15.87 -7.75
N TYR A 181 1.10 -15.51 -7.83
CA TYR A 181 1.71 -15.02 -9.05
C TYR A 181 2.54 -16.11 -9.76
N THR A 182 3.51 -16.72 -9.07
CA THR A 182 4.36 -17.77 -9.63
C THR A 182 5.06 -18.58 -8.53
N THR A 183 5.49 -19.80 -8.87
CA THR A 183 6.33 -20.66 -8.01
C THR A 183 7.80 -20.65 -8.42
N ASN A 184 8.24 -19.78 -9.34
CA ASN A 184 9.64 -19.68 -9.72
C ASN A 184 10.23 -18.35 -9.26
N TRP A 185 11.35 -18.41 -8.54
CA TRP A 185 12.06 -17.24 -8.05
C TRP A 185 12.58 -16.35 -9.19
N SER A 186 13.05 -16.95 -10.27
CA SER A 186 13.53 -16.23 -11.46
C SER A 186 12.49 -15.26 -12.03
N ASP A 187 11.20 -15.60 -11.93
CA ASP A 187 10.11 -14.82 -12.52
C ASP A 187 9.79 -13.55 -11.70
N VAL A 188 10.25 -13.50 -10.45
CA VAL A 188 9.98 -12.42 -9.51
C VAL A 188 11.20 -11.54 -9.24
N ILE A 189 12.35 -11.78 -9.88
CA ILE A 189 13.52 -10.88 -9.82
C ILE A 189 13.16 -9.42 -10.12
N PRO A 190 12.31 -9.10 -11.13
CA PRO A 190 11.89 -7.72 -11.33
C PRO A 190 11.16 -7.09 -10.14
N ALA A 191 10.37 -7.88 -9.40
CA ALA A 191 9.69 -7.41 -8.20
C ALA A 191 10.67 -7.00 -7.10
N TYR A 192 11.70 -7.81 -6.86
CA TYR A 192 12.73 -7.50 -5.87
C TYR A 192 13.57 -6.28 -6.26
N ASN A 193 13.87 -6.14 -7.55
CA ASN A 193 14.58 -4.99 -8.06
C ASN A 193 13.74 -3.72 -7.95
N PHE A 194 12.42 -3.82 -8.06
CA PHE A 194 11.53 -2.70 -7.81
C PHE A 194 11.42 -2.39 -6.31
N ALA A 195 11.33 -3.39 -5.43
CA ALA A 195 11.27 -3.19 -3.98
C ALA A 195 12.41 -2.31 -3.46
N GLN A 196 13.64 -2.51 -3.95
CA GLN A 196 14.78 -1.67 -3.57
C GLN A 196 14.74 -0.25 -4.15
N SER A 197 14.11 -0.03 -5.31
CA SER A 197 14.09 1.28 -5.96
C SER A 197 13.17 2.27 -5.25
N ILE A 198 12.22 1.78 -4.48
CA ILE A 198 11.31 2.55 -3.61
C ILE A 198 11.78 2.58 -2.14
N ALA A 199 13.04 2.25 -1.88
CA ALA A 199 13.62 2.36 -0.54
C ALA A 199 13.91 3.82 -0.16
N GLY A 200 13.93 4.08 1.14
CA GLY A 200 14.35 5.37 1.68
C GLY A 200 15.78 5.34 2.24
N ALA A 201 16.22 6.48 2.76
CA ALA A 201 17.48 6.57 3.48
C ALA A 201 17.46 5.72 4.77
N ASN A 202 18.64 5.47 5.35
CA ASN A 202 18.74 4.77 6.63
C ASN A 202 17.93 5.49 7.72
N GLY A 203 17.11 4.74 8.47
CA GLY A 203 16.19 5.29 9.49
C GLY A 203 14.90 5.90 8.95
N SER A 204 14.66 5.88 7.63
CA SER A 204 13.38 6.28 7.04
C SER A 204 12.27 5.25 7.31
N SER A 205 11.02 5.67 7.17
CA SER A 205 9.86 4.77 7.22
C SER A 205 9.87 3.72 6.12
N HIS A 206 10.46 3.99 4.95
CA HIS A 206 10.50 3.00 3.86
C HIS A 206 11.58 1.91 4.04
N GLY A 207 12.45 2.03 5.05
CA GLY A 207 13.60 1.14 5.21
C GLY A 207 14.64 1.28 4.09
N THR A 208 15.77 0.60 4.24
CA THR A 208 16.84 0.58 3.23
C THR A 208 16.56 -0.44 2.13
N ALA A 209 17.22 -0.30 0.97
CA ALA A 209 17.12 -1.25 -0.14
C ALA A 209 17.34 -2.71 0.29
N ALA A 210 18.36 -2.96 1.11
CA ALA A 210 18.69 -4.30 1.61
C ALA A 210 17.63 -4.84 2.58
N GLN A 211 17.06 -3.98 3.44
CA GLN A 211 15.97 -4.34 4.35
C GLN A 211 14.71 -4.75 3.57
N ARG A 212 14.33 -3.98 2.56
CA ARG A 212 13.18 -4.28 1.70
C ARG A 212 13.37 -5.61 0.98
N ARG A 213 14.51 -5.83 0.30
CA ARG A 213 14.81 -7.11 -0.37
C ARG A 213 14.79 -8.32 0.56
N SER A 214 15.35 -8.19 1.76
CA SER A 214 15.34 -9.27 2.76
C SER A 214 13.90 -9.57 3.21
N SER A 215 13.07 -8.54 3.36
CA SER A 215 11.67 -8.68 3.78
C SER A 215 10.80 -9.36 2.73
N VAL A 216 10.93 -8.97 1.45
CA VAL A 216 10.22 -9.68 0.36
C VAL A 216 10.68 -11.14 0.28
N ARG A 217 12.00 -11.41 0.40
CA ARG A 217 12.51 -12.79 0.40
C ARG A 217 11.96 -13.58 1.57
N LEU A 218 11.95 -13.01 2.78
CA LEU A 218 11.37 -13.66 3.96
C LEU A 218 9.90 -14.05 3.71
N GLY A 219 9.11 -13.13 3.18
CA GLY A 219 7.73 -13.39 2.76
C GLY A 219 7.57 -14.55 1.79
N TRP A 220 8.40 -14.57 0.74
CA TRP A 220 8.43 -15.65 -0.25
C TRP A 220 8.74 -17.01 0.37
N LEU A 221 9.71 -17.07 1.29
CA LEU A 221 10.10 -18.30 1.99
C LEU A 221 8.99 -18.78 2.94
N LEU A 222 8.32 -17.86 3.65
CA LEU A 222 7.18 -18.20 4.52
C LEU A 222 6.02 -18.83 3.75
N ALA A 223 5.86 -18.50 2.47
CA ALA A 223 4.84 -19.11 1.60
C ALA A 223 5.12 -20.57 1.21
N ASN A 224 6.31 -21.10 1.51
CA ASN A 224 6.66 -22.48 1.20
C ASN A 224 5.92 -23.50 2.10
N ASN A 225 5.50 -23.12 3.31
CA ASN A 225 4.83 -24.04 4.24
C ASN A 225 3.31 -23.82 4.37
N GLY A 226 2.59 -23.96 3.26
CA GLY A 226 1.14 -23.89 3.25
C GLY A 226 0.55 -22.49 3.42
N ALA A 227 -0.77 -22.42 3.58
CA ALA A 227 -1.50 -21.17 3.72
C ALA A 227 -1.42 -20.67 5.18
N LEU A 228 -0.74 -19.55 5.41
CA LEU A 228 -0.73 -18.85 6.69
C LEU A 228 -1.92 -17.87 6.71
N SER A 229 -2.61 -17.77 7.84
CA SER A 229 -3.52 -16.64 8.07
C SER A 229 -2.71 -15.34 8.20
N ASN A 230 -3.35 -14.18 7.99
CA ASN A 230 -2.67 -12.89 8.15
C ASN A 230 -2.02 -12.74 9.54
N ALA A 231 -2.69 -13.18 10.60
CA ALA A 231 -2.17 -13.20 11.97
C ALA A 231 -0.94 -14.11 12.16
N ASN A 232 -0.86 -15.19 11.39
CA ASN A 232 0.30 -16.08 11.42
C ASN A 232 1.41 -15.55 10.52
N LEU A 233 1.10 -14.89 9.41
CA LEU A 233 2.09 -14.25 8.55
C LEU A 233 2.78 -13.10 9.29
N ASP A 234 2.03 -12.19 9.91
CA ASP A 234 2.56 -11.12 10.80
C ASP A 234 3.48 -11.71 11.88
N TYR A 235 2.97 -12.69 12.64
CA TYR A 235 3.72 -13.29 13.74
C TYR A 235 5.01 -13.98 13.26
N ASN A 236 4.94 -14.79 12.20
CA ASN A 236 6.12 -15.49 11.68
C ASN A 236 7.11 -14.49 11.08
N PHE A 237 6.64 -13.48 10.33
CA PHE A 237 7.49 -12.45 9.75
C PHE A 237 8.32 -11.77 10.84
N PHE A 238 7.69 -11.21 11.88
CA PHE A 238 8.43 -10.53 12.93
C PHE A 238 9.24 -11.46 13.83
N TYR A 239 8.80 -12.71 14.00
CA TYR A 239 9.62 -13.70 14.70
C TYR A 239 10.97 -13.89 14.00
N TYR A 240 10.98 -14.20 12.70
CA TYR A 240 12.22 -14.43 11.98
C TYR A 240 13.02 -13.14 11.78
N TYR A 241 12.34 -12.05 11.41
CA TYR A 241 12.97 -10.76 11.16
C TYR A 241 13.71 -10.26 12.40
N ASN A 242 13.04 -10.20 13.55
CA ASN A 242 13.63 -9.65 14.77
C ASN A 242 14.60 -10.61 15.47
N SER A 243 14.42 -11.92 15.34
CA SER A 243 15.20 -12.92 16.08
C SER A 243 16.40 -13.47 15.31
N TYR A 244 16.46 -13.28 14.00
CA TYR A 244 17.49 -13.92 13.18
C TYR A 244 18.05 -13.02 12.07
N ILE A 245 17.27 -12.08 11.53
CA ILE A 245 17.75 -11.25 10.43
C ILE A 245 18.45 -9.99 10.96
N LEU A 246 17.88 -9.33 11.98
CA LEU A 246 18.47 -8.11 12.54
C LEU A 246 19.86 -8.36 13.16
N PRO A 247 20.88 -7.54 12.83
CA PRO A 247 22.21 -7.65 13.42
C PRO A 247 22.19 -7.59 14.94
N GLY A 248 22.98 -8.45 15.59
CA GLY A 248 23.08 -8.53 17.04
C GLY A 248 21.87 -9.15 17.74
N LYS A 249 20.90 -9.69 16.99
CA LYS A 249 19.71 -10.38 17.52
C LYS A 249 19.64 -11.86 17.20
N LEU A 250 20.67 -12.45 16.57
CA LEU A 250 20.74 -13.86 16.22
C LEU A 250 20.49 -14.75 17.45
N ARG A 251 19.31 -15.36 17.54
CA ARG A 251 19.05 -16.44 18.49
C ARG A 251 19.87 -17.66 18.06
N PRO A 252 20.61 -18.31 18.97
CA PRO A 252 21.27 -19.58 18.66
C PRO A 252 20.25 -20.60 18.12
N SER A 253 20.64 -21.42 17.14
CA SER A 253 19.78 -22.43 16.53
C SER A 253 19.24 -23.48 17.51
N GLY A 254 19.76 -23.53 18.75
CA GLY A 254 19.31 -24.40 19.83
C GLY A 254 18.30 -23.79 20.81
N GLU A 255 17.89 -22.53 20.65
CA GLU A 255 16.81 -21.96 21.48
C GLU A 255 15.44 -22.53 21.09
N GLN A 256 14.62 -22.86 22.10
CA GLN A 256 13.31 -23.46 21.87
C GLN A 256 12.39 -22.52 21.10
N LYS A 257 11.92 -22.96 19.93
CA LYS A 257 10.94 -22.20 19.14
C LYS A 257 9.62 -22.01 19.90
N PRO A 258 8.88 -20.92 19.62
CA PRO A 258 7.53 -20.77 20.12
C PRO A 258 6.60 -21.89 19.62
N LYS A 259 5.68 -22.37 20.49
CA LYS A 259 4.71 -23.43 20.14
C LYS A 259 3.82 -23.08 18.93
N LYS A 260 3.61 -21.80 18.66
CA LYS A 260 2.78 -21.29 17.55
C LYS A 260 3.46 -21.49 16.18
N ILE A 261 4.78 -21.68 16.13
CA ILE A 261 5.52 -21.89 14.89
C ILE A 261 5.52 -23.38 14.55
N ASP A 262 5.07 -23.69 13.34
CA ASP A 262 5.11 -25.03 12.78
C ASP A 262 6.55 -25.55 12.73
N GLU A 263 6.75 -26.82 13.10
CA GLU A 263 8.09 -27.43 13.17
C GLU A 263 8.79 -27.44 11.82
N LYS A 264 8.09 -27.88 10.77
CA LYS A 264 8.66 -28.00 9.44
C LYS A 264 8.99 -26.63 8.85
N LEU A 265 8.12 -25.64 9.07
CA LEU A 265 8.44 -24.25 8.73
C LEU A 265 9.69 -23.79 9.47
N HIS A 266 9.80 -24.08 10.76
CA HIS A 266 10.93 -23.64 11.54
C HIS A 266 12.25 -24.22 11.06
N GLU A 267 12.32 -25.54 10.92
CA GLU A 267 13.49 -26.24 10.39
C GLU A 267 13.89 -25.69 9.02
N PHE A 268 12.92 -25.50 8.11
CA PHE A 268 13.16 -24.91 6.80
C PHE A 268 13.73 -23.48 6.89
N MET A 269 13.09 -22.60 7.67
CA MET A 269 13.52 -21.21 7.81
C MET A 269 14.91 -21.09 8.44
N LEU A 270 15.29 -21.99 9.36
CA LEU A 270 16.63 -22.03 9.92
C LEU A 270 17.71 -22.28 8.85
N THR A 271 17.40 -23.04 7.80
CA THR A 271 18.32 -23.22 6.65
C THR A 271 18.50 -21.97 5.79
N LYS A 272 17.68 -20.93 6.03
CA LYS A 272 17.62 -19.70 5.24
C LYS A 272 18.05 -18.45 6.00
N ILE A 273 18.39 -18.56 7.28
CA ILE A 273 18.77 -17.39 8.09
C ILE A 273 20.04 -16.72 7.56
N GLU A 274 21.06 -17.48 7.19
CA GLU A 274 22.30 -16.90 6.65
C GLU A 274 22.04 -16.18 5.32
N GLU A 275 21.26 -16.79 4.42
CA GLU A 275 20.82 -16.17 3.16
C GLU A 275 20.08 -14.84 3.42
N LEU A 276 19.11 -14.84 4.34
CA LEU A 276 18.32 -13.64 4.69
C LEU A 276 19.16 -12.54 5.35
N ASN A 277 20.14 -12.91 6.18
CA ASN A 277 21.06 -11.97 6.82
C ASN A 277 22.05 -11.38 5.80
N ASP A 278 22.58 -12.19 4.88
CA ASP A 278 23.46 -11.73 3.80
C ASP A 278 22.72 -10.77 2.85
N ILE A 279 21.43 -11.02 2.58
CA ILE A 279 20.57 -10.07 1.86
C ILE A 279 20.41 -8.77 2.66
N TYR A 280 20.07 -8.86 3.95
CA TYR A 280 19.84 -7.70 4.83
C TYR A 280 21.07 -6.81 4.96
N THR A 281 22.25 -7.42 5.07
CA THR A 281 23.53 -6.71 5.23
C THR A 281 24.09 -6.19 3.89
N GLY A 282 23.46 -6.54 2.77
CA GLY A 282 23.92 -6.16 1.44
C GLY A 282 25.18 -6.92 0.99
N LYS A 283 25.48 -8.06 1.62
CA LYS A 283 26.63 -8.90 1.29
C LYS A 283 26.42 -9.68 -0.01
N ILE A 284 25.17 -10.01 -0.34
CA ILE A 284 24.82 -10.63 -1.62
C ILE A 284 24.73 -9.57 -2.73
N SER A 285 25.41 -9.84 -3.85
CA SER A 285 25.29 -9.03 -5.08
C SER A 285 23.92 -9.23 -5.76
N GLU A 286 23.57 -8.35 -6.70
CA GLU A 286 22.35 -8.49 -7.49
C GLU A 286 22.36 -9.78 -8.32
N GLU A 287 23.52 -10.15 -8.88
CA GLU A 287 23.68 -11.38 -9.66
C GLU A 287 23.53 -12.64 -8.80
N GLU A 288 24.03 -12.63 -7.57
CA GLU A 288 23.83 -13.73 -6.62
C GLU A 288 22.37 -13.82 -6.17
N TYR A 289 21.73 -12.68 -5.91
CA TYR A 289 20.33 -12.60 -5.54
C TYR A 289 19.40 -13.18 -6.63
N ALA A 290 19.70 -12.86 -7.89
CA ALA A 290 18.96 -13.37 -9.04
C ALA A 290 19.06 -14.89 -9.22
N LYS A 291 20.11 -15.51 -8.67
CA LYS A 291 20.39 -16.95 -8.76
C LYS A 291 19.89 -17.75 -7.57
N LEU A 292 19.26 -17.11 -6.58
CA LEU A 292 18.69 -17.82 -5.44
C LEU A 292 17.65 -18.84 -5.91
N GLY A 293 17.60 -19.99 -5.23
CA GLY A 293 16.67 -21.06 -5.57
C GLY A 293 15.22 -20.75 -5.19
N ASN A 294 14.31 -21.58 -5.72
CA ASN A 294 12.87 -21.51 -5.46
C ASN A 294 12.46 -21.80 -4.01
N ASN A 295 13.36 -22.44 -3.24
CA ASN A 295 13.11 -23.08 -1.95
C ASN A 295 12.32 -22.18 -1.02
#